data_AF-A0A3S4KNJ0-F1
#
_entry.id   AF-A0A3S4KNJ0-F1
#
_cell.length_a   1.000
_cell.length_b   1.000
_cell.length_c   1.000
_cell.angle_alpha   90.00
_cell.angle_beta   90.00
_cell.angle_gamma   90.00
#
_symmetry.space_group_name_H-M   'P 1'
#
loop_
_entity.id
_entity.type
_entity.pdbx_description
1 polymer ?
#
loop_
_entity_poly.entity_id
_entity_poly.type
_entity_poly.pdbx_seq_one_letter_code
_entity_poly.pdbx_strand_id
1 'polypeptide(L)'
;MVSPTVAARQAATLDRLSNGRALFNLVTGSDPAELAGDGVFLDHTERYEASAEFTHIWRKLMEGETVTFNGKHQRVRDAKLLFSATAAAASTALFRRARLRWRRSWPLSRSIFILPGGEPPAQVAEKNSSGARRKAARHGRQVRFGIRLHVIVRETNEEAWQAADSLISHLDDETIARAQAAFARTDSVGQQRMAALHNGRRDKLEISPNLWAGVGFSARRRRDRAGGRCRHRCRTDQ
;
A
#
# COMPACT_ATOMS: atom_id res chain seq x y z
N MET A 1 -14.52 5.45 -7.52
CA MET A 1 -13.11 5.92 -7.42
C MET A 1 -13.12 7.41 -7.08
N VAL A 2 -12.31 7.87 -6.13
CA VAL A 2 -12.32 9.29 -5.72
C VAL A 2 -11.81 10.20 -6.84
N SER A 3 -12.39 11.40 -6.96
CA SER A 3 -11.92 12.41 -7.92
C SER A 3 -10.48 12.86 -7.60
N PRO A 4 -9.59 12.96 -8.61
CA PRO A 4 -8.21 13.42 -8.41
C PRO A 4 -8.14 14.86 -7.89
N THR A 5 -9.11 15.72 -8.22
CA THR A 5 -9.14 17.11 -7.76
C THR A 5 -9.48 17.20 -6.27
N VAL A 6 -10.43 16.38 -5.81
CA VAL A 6 -10.82 16.29 -4.40
C VAL A 6 -9.66 15.71 -3.57
N ALA A 7 -9.05 14.63 -4.06
CA ALA A 7 -7.91 14.01 -3.40
C ALA A 7 -6.70 14.96 -3.30
N ALA A 8 -6.43 15.75 -4.35
CA ALA A 8 -5.37 16.77 -4.33
C ALA A 8 -5.67 17.88 -3.32
N ARG A 9 -6.93 18.32 -3.22
CA ARG A 9 -7.34 19.32 -2.21
C ARG A 9 -7.17 18.78 -0.79
N GLN A 10 -7.63 17.56 -0.51
CA GLN A 10 -7.45 16.92 0.80
C GLN A 10 -5.96 16.74 1.13
N ALA A 11 -5.15 16.34 0.16
CA ALA A 11 -3.71 16.21 0.30
C ALA A 11 -3.05 17.54 0.66
N ALA A 12 -3.36 18.62 -0.07
CA ALA A 12 -2.84 19.95 0.22
C ALA A 12 -3.28 20.46 1.59
N THR A 13 -4.53 20.22 2.00
CA THR A 13 -5.00 20.58 3.36
C THR A 13 -4.23 19.82 4.43
N LEU A 14 -4.10 18.50 4.32
CA LEU A 14 -3.37 17.69 5.31
C LEU A 14 -1.90 18.09 5.38
N ASP A 15 -1.29 18.37 4.22
CA ASP A 15 0.08 18.84 4.15
C ASP A 15 0.27 20.16 4.91
N ARG A 16 -0.60 21.14 4.68
CA ARG A 16 -0.55 22.43 5.38
C ARG A 16 -0.77 22.27 6.89
N LEU A 17 -1.76 21.49 7.30
CA LEU A 17 -2.03 21.23 8.72
C LEU A 17 -0.87 20.53 9.42
N SER A 18 -0.16 19.67 8.70
CA SER A 18 0.99 18.94 9.22
C SER A 18 2.32 19.72 9.11
N ASN A 19 2.31 20.91 8.52
CA ASN A 19 3.48 21.71 8.18
C ASN A 19 4.49 20.94 7.29
N GLY A 20 4.01 20.39 6.17
CA GLY A 20 4.87 19.72 5.19
C GLY A 20 5.26 18.28 5.54
N ARG A 21 4.54 17.62 6.45
CA ARG A 21 4.87 16.26 6.93
C ARG A 21 3.97 15.17 6.35
N ALA A 22 3.05 15.52 5.47
CA ALA A 22 2.15 14.55 4.85
C ALA A 22 2.90 13.70 3.82
N LEU A 23 2.66 12.38 3.86
CA LEU A 23 3.19 11.41 2.91
C LEU A 23 2.04 10.62 2.28
N PHE A 24 2.12 10.40 0.96
CA PHE A 24 1.03 9.77 0.20
C PHE A 24 1.49 8.45 -0.43
N ASN A 25 0.73 7.38 -0.17
CA ASN A 25 0.92 6.06 -0.76
C ASN A 25 -0.19 5.76 -1.75
N LEU A 26 0.14 5.70 -3.04
CA LEU A 26 -0.82 5.39 -4.08
C LEU A 26 -1.08 3.88 -4.12
N VAL A 27 -2.33 3.50 -3.90
CA VAL A 27 -2.79 2.11 -3.95
C VAL A 27 -3.82 1.96 -5.05
N THR A 28 -3.52 1.10 -6.03
CA THR A 28 -4.51 0.61 -6.99
C THR A 28 -5.22 -0.58 -6.34
N GLY A 29 -6.54 -0.49 -6.19
CA GLY A 29 -7.35 -1.57 -5.61
C GLY A 29 -7.23 -2.88 -6.40
N SER A 30 -7.33 -4.00 -5.69
CA SER A 30 -7.08 -5.34 -6.26
C SER A 30 -8.15 -6.38 -5.96
N ASP A 31 -9.16 -6.04 -5.16
CA ASP A 31 -10.31 -6.90 -4.87
C ASP A 31 -11.53 -6.34 -5.63
N PRO A 32 -11.99 -7.00 -6.71
CA PRO A 32 -13.15 -6.54 -7.48
C PRO A 32 -14.43 -6.42 -6.66
N ALA A 33 -14.62 -7.24 -5.61
CA ALA A 33 -15.82 -7.18 -4.79
C ALA A 33 -15.82 -5.94 -3.87
N GLU A 34 -14.66 -5.60 -3.29
CA GLU A 34 -14.49 -4.34 -2.55
C GLU A 34 -14.70 -3.13 -3.47
N LEU A 35 -14.08 -3.17 -4.66
CA LEU A 35 -14.19 -2.11 -5.65
C LEU A 35 -15.62 -1.90 -6.15
N ALA A 36 -16.37 -2.98 -6.36
CA ALA A 36 -17.78 -2.90 -6.73
C ALA A 36 -18.61 -2.21 -5.62
N GLY A 37 -18.28 -2.44 -4.34
CA GLY A 37 -18.88 -1.72 -3.21
C GLY A 37 -18.62 -0.21 -3.24
N ASP A 38 -17.47 0.21 -3.76
CA ASP A 38 -17.10 1.62 -4.02
C ASP A 38 -17.56 2.14 -5.40
N GLY A 39 -18.37 1.36 -6.12
CA GLY A 39 -18.88 1.69 -7.46
C GLY A 39 -17.83 1.68 -8.57
N VAL A 40 -16.75 0.89 -8.44
CA VAL A 40 -15.67 0.75 -9.42
C VAL A 40 -15.72 -0.64 -10.05
N PHE A 41 -15.96 -0.69 -11.36
CA PHE A 41 -16.15 -1.93 -12.11
C PHE A 41 -15.08 -2.15 -13.20
N LEU A 42 -13.89 -1.58 -12.99
CA LEU A 42 -12.78 -1.64 -13.95
C LEU A 42 -12.01 -2.96 -13.85
N ASP A 43 -11.60 -3.51 -15.00
CA ASP A 43 -10.72 -4.67 -15.03
C ASP A 43 -9.30 -4.36 -14.52
N HIS A 44 -8.46 -5.38 -14.37
CA HIS A 44 -7.09 -5.22 -13.86
C HIS A 44 -6.26 -4.18 -14.62
N THR A 45 -6.32 -4.20 -15.95
CA THR A 45 -5.57 -3.28 -16.83
C THR A 45 -6.12 -1.88 -16.72
N GLU A 46 -7.44 -1.75 -16.78
CA GLU A 46 -8.13 -0.47 -16.70
C GLU A 46 -7.93 0.22 -15.37
N ARG A 47 -7.87 -0.53 -14.25
CA ARG A 47 -7.51 0.03 -12.94
C ARG A 47 -6.14 0.70 -12.95
N TYR A 48 -5.18 0.12 -13.68
CA TYR A 48 -3.85 0.71 -13.81
C TYR A 48 -3.82 1.90 -14.78
N GLU A 49 -4.62 1.88 -15.85
CA GLU A 49 -4.82 3.04 -16.72
C GLU A 49 -5.47 4.21 -15.97
N ALA A 50 -6.55 3.95 -15.22
CA ALA A 50 -7.25 4.94 -14.41
C ALA A 50 -6.36 5.49 -13.29
N SER A 51 -5.59 4.63 -12.62
CA SER A 51 -4.55 5.05 -11.67
C SER A 51 -3.50 5.93 -12.35
N ALA A 52 -3.24 5.68 -13.63
CA ALA A 52 -2.24 6.43 -14.36
C ALA A 52 -2.66 7.88 -14.58
N GLU A 53 -3.87 8.04 -15.09
CA GLU A 53 -4.52 9.33 -15.32
C GLU A 53 -4.74 10.10 -14.00
N PHE A 54 -5.22 9.40 -12.96
CA PHE A 54 -5.38 9.98 -11.62
C PHE A 54 -4.08 10.61 -11.12
N THR A 55 -2.97 9.86 -11.19
CA THR A 55 -1.67 10.32 -10.68
C THR A 55 -1.14 11.51 -11.48
N HIS A 56 -1.39 11.52 -12.80
CA HIS A 56 -1.01 12.64 -13.65
C HIS A 56 -1.70 13.93 -13.23
N ILE A 57 -3.03 13.90 -13.09
CA ILE A 57 -3.84 15.06 -12.68
C ILE A 57 -3.46 15.49 -11.26
N TRP A 58 -3.44 14.55 -10.31
CA TRP A 58 -3.16 14.83 -8.91
C TRP A 58 -1.81 15.52 -8.73
N ARG A 59 -0.75 15.04 -9.40
CA ARG A 59 0.58 15.63 -9.26
C ARG A 59 0.65 17.04 -9.83
N LYS A 60 0.11 17.28 -11.04
CA LYS A 60 0.09 18.63 -11.64
C LYS A 60 -0.64 19.64 -10.74
N LEU A 61 -1.74 19.22 -10.12
CA LEU A 61 -2.44 20.05 -9.14
C LEU A 61 -1.58 20.35 -7.90
N MET A 62 -0.87 19.34 -7.38
CA MET A 62 0.05 19.51 -6.24
C MET A 62 1.29 20.35 -6.59
N GLU A 63 1.68 20.40 -7.87
CA GLU A 63 2.73 21.28 -8.42
C GLU A 63 2.21 22.72 -8.61
N GLY A 64 0.93 23.00 -8.34
CA GLY A 64 0.32 24.32 -8.46
C GLY A 64 -0.21 24.65 -9.86
N GLU A 65 -0.21 23.70 -10.78
CA GLU A 65 -0.72 23.91 -12.14
C GLU A 65 -2.26 23.97 -12.18
N THR A 66 -2.79 24.65 -13.21
CA THR A 66 -4.19 24.49 -13.64
C THR A 66 -4.26 23.38 -14.69
N VAL A 67 -5.14 22.40 -14.49
CA VAL A 67 -5.18 21.16 -15.25
C VAL A 67 -6.50 21.00 -16.00
N THR A 68 -6.40 20.92 -17.32
CA THR A 68 -7.44 20.39 -18.19
C THR A 68 -6.94 19.07 -18.77
N PHE A 69 -7.68 17.99 -18.54
CA PHE A 69 -7.28 16.64 -18.93
C PHE A 69 -8.52 15.87 -19.38
N ASN A 70 -8.40 15.16 -20.50
CA ASN A 70 -9.48 14.35 -21.08
C ASN A 70 -8.93 12.97 -21.46
N GLY A 71 -8.92 12.06 -20.49
CA GLY A 71 -8.46 10.68 -20.66
C GLY A 71 -9.61 9.69 -20.83
N LYS A 72 -9.28 8.40 -20.82
CA LYS A 72 -10.26 7.31 -20.94
C LYS A 72 -11.10 7.18 -19.65
N HIS A 73 -10.46 7.39 -18.50
CA HIS A 73 -11.06 7.12 -17.18
C HIS A 73 -11.26 8.39 -16.35
N GLN A 74 -10.51 9.45 -16.64
CA GLN A 74 -10.53 10.71 -15.91
C GLN A 74 -10.73 11.90 -16.83
N ARG A 75 -11.59 12.83 -16.41
CA ARG A 75 -11.83 14.08 -17.12
C ARG A 75 -11.95 15.23 -16.13
N VAL A 76 -11.14 16.27 -16.34
CA VAL A 76 -11.17 17.53 -15.58
C VAL A 76 -10.99 18.70 -16.53
N ARG A 77 -11.57 19.85 -16.19
CA ARG A 77 -11.43 21.10 -16.94
C ARG A 77 -11.15 22.22 -15.95
N ASP A 78 -10.11 22.99 -16.24
CA ASP A 78 -9.66 24.14 -15.45
C ASP A 78 -9.54 23.85 -13.95
N ALA A 79 -9.13 22.61 -13.62
CA ALA A 79 -8.98 22.17 -12.25
C ALA A 79 -7.74 22.83 -11.64
N LYS A 80 -7.90 23.47 -10.48
CA LYS A 80 -6.81 24.10 -9.74
C LYS A 80 -7.01 23.97 -8.24
N LEU A 81 -5.92 24.01 -7.49
CA LEU A 81 -5.98 24.13 -6.04
C LEU A 81 -6.00 25.62 -5.67
N LEU A 82 -7.00 26.03 -4.89
CA LEU A 82 -7.06 27.39 -4.34
C LEU A 82 -6.04 27.59 -3.22
N PHE A 83 -5.71 26.50 -2.51
CA PHE A 83 -4.68 26.48 -1.49
C PHE A 83 -3.56 25.57 -1.94
N SER A 84 -2.41 26.16 -2.25
CA SER A 84 -1.22 25.41 -2.63
C SER A 84 -0.70 24.58 -1.46
N ALA A 85 -0.23 23.38 -1.76
CA ALA A 85 0.54 22.58 -0.83
C ALA A 85 1.87 23.30 -0.51
N THR A 86 2.53 22.94 0.58
CA THR A 86 3.83 23.55 0.93
C THR A 86 4.89 23.23 -0.14
N ALA A 87 5.98 24.00 -0.22
CA ALA A 87 7.08 23.72 -1.16
C ALA A 87 7.70 22.32 -0.94
N ALA A 88 7.64 21.82 0.31
CA ALA A 88 8.02 20.45 0.67
C ALA A 88 7.08 19.40 0.05
N ALA A 89 5.80 19.72 -0.10
CA ALA A 89 4.76 18.84 -0.64
C ALA A 89 4.78 18.69 -2.15
N ALA A 90 5.08 19.76 -2.88
CA ALA A 90 5.37 19.70 -4.32
C ALA A 90 6.57 18.77 -4.61
N SER A 91 7.40 18.54 -3.58
CA SER A 91 8.55 17.64 -3.58
C SER A 91 8.27 16.26 -2.95
N THR A 92 7.05 16.00 -2.45
CA THR A 92 6.75 14.84 -1.60
C THR A 92 6.81 13.52 -2.35
N ALA A 93 7.42 12.55 -1.70
CA ALA A 93 7.58 11.21 -2.21
C ALA A 93 6.23 10.48 -2.33
N LEU A 94 5.83 10.20 -3.56
CA LEU A 94 4.75 9.25 -3.83
C LEU A 94 5.27 7.83 -3.58
N PHE A 95 4.66 7.12 -2.62
CA PHE A 95 4.95 5.72 -2.38
C PHE A 95 4.15 4.84 -3.34
N ARG A 96 4.82 3.89 -4.03
CA ARG A 96 4.16 2.99 -5.00
C ARG A 96 4.63 1.54 -4.85
N ARG A 97 3.69 0.59 -4.97
CA ARG A 97 4.02 -0.84 -5.14
C ARG A 97 4.64 -1.11 -6.52
N ALA A 98 5.74 -1.86 -6.55
CA ALA A 98 6.74 -1.83 -7.61
C ALA A 98 6.44 -2.51 -8.97
N ARG A 99 5.18 -2.59 -9.47
CA ARG A 99 4.89 -3.38 -10.70
C ARG A 99 4.17 -2.73 -11.88
N LEU A 100 3.81 -1.45 -11.86
CA LEU A 100 3.24 -0.84 -13.09
C LEU A 100 4.20 -0.95 -14.28
N ARG A 101 3.66 -1.35 -15.44
CA ARG A 101 4.25 -1.06 -16.75
C ARG A 101 4.50 0.45 -16.83
N TRP A 102 5.74 0.81 -17.14
CA TRP A 102 6.20 2.19 -17.15
C TRP A 102 5.62 2.88 -18.38
N ARG A 103 4.54 3.66 -18.20
CA ARG A 103 4.03 4.52 -19.29
C ARG A 103 4.90 5.78 -19.35
N ARG A 104 5.27 6.15 -20.58
CA ARG A 104 6.31 7.11 -20.99
C ARG A 104 6.14 8.55 -20.50
N SER A 105 5.02 8.90 -19.84
CA SER A 105 4.60 10.28 -19.57
C SER A 105 4.77 10.78 -18.12
N TRP A 106 5.58 10.12 -17.29
CA TRP A 106 5.64 10.46 -15.85
C TRP A 106 6.99 10.97 -15.33
N PRO A 107 7.02 12.18 -14.74
CA PRO A 107 8.07 12.59 -13.82
C PRO A 107 7.87 11.99 -12.41
N LEU A 108 8.51 10.85 -12.14
CA LEU A 108 8.71 10.23 -10.82
C LEU A 108 9.89 10.85 -10.02
N SER A 109 10.18 12.16 -10.13
CA SER A 109 11.50 12.72 -9.75
C SER A 109 11.89 12.48 -8.29
N ARG A 110 10.95 12.09 -7.40
CA ARG A 110 11.22 11.70 -6.01
C ARG A 110 10.34 10.54 -5.49
N SER A 111 9.88 9.63 -6.35
CA SER A 111 9.03 8.51 -5.88
C SER A 111 9.83 7.48 -5.07
N ILE A 112 9.30 7.09 -3.89
CA ILE A 112 9.81 5.95 -3.12
C ILE A 112 9.02 4.72 -3.52
N PHE A 113 9.70 3.65 -3.90
CA PHE A 113 9.05 2.39 -4.23
C PHE A 113 9.00 1.50 -3.00
N ILE A 114 7.79 1.16 -2.51
CA ILE A 114 7.64 0.18 -1.44
C ILE A 114 7.59 -1.21 -2.08
N LEU A 115 8.61 -2.00 -1.79
CA LEU A 115 8.64 -3.40 -2.15
C LEU A 115 7.68 -4.18 -1.24
N PRO A 116 6.86 -5.10 -1.77
CA PRO A 116 6.13 -6.06 -0.95
C PRO A 116 7.13 -6.78 -0.02
N GLY A 117 6.87 -6.75 1.28
CA GLY A 117 7.76 -7.30 2.29
C GLY A 117 7.66 -8.81 2.43
N GLY A 118 8.75 -9.46 2.86
CA GLY A 118 8.78 -10.90 3.14
C GLY A 118 9.43 -11.76 2.06
N GLU A 119 9.92 -11.16 0.97
CA GLU A 119 10.72 -11.89 -0.02
C GLU A 119 12.19 -12.00 0.45
N PRO A 120 12.90 -13.10 0.12
CA PRO A 120 14.32 -13.25 0.42
C PRO A 120 15.16 -12.09 -0.09
N PRO A 121 16.25 -11.72 0.62
CA PRO A 121 17.13 -10.62 0.22
C PRO A 121 17.63 -10.70 -1.23
N ALA A 122 17.91 -11.91 -1.73
CA ALA A 122 18.31 -12.13 -3.12
C ALA A 122 17.23 -11.71 -4.14
N GLN A 123 15.95 -12.04 -3.88
CA GLN A 123 14.84 -11.66 -4.75
C GLN A 123 14.59 -10.14 -4.70
N VAL A 124 14.76 -9.54 -3.53
CA VAL A 124 14.70 -8.09 -3.34
C VAL A 124 15.81 -7.39 -4.14
N ALA A 125 17.05 -7.90 -4.05
CA ALA A 125 18.19 -7.38 -4.78
C ALA A 125 18.00 -7.49 -6.30
N GLU A 126 17.52 -8.63 -6.79
CA GLU A 126 17.24 -8.84 -8.21
C GLU A 126 16.24 -7.80 -8.72
N LYS A 127 15.12 -7.58 -8.02
CA LYS A 127 14.11 -6.58 -8.44
C LYS A 127 14.64 -5.15 -8.45
N ASN A 128 15.45 -4.80 -7.46
CA ASN A 128 16.02 -3.47 -7.31
C ASN A 128 17.03 -3.17 -8.41
N SER A 129 17.97 -4.10 -8.62
CA SER A 129 19.08 -3.94 -9.56
C SER A 129 18.62 -4.13 -11.01
N SER A 130 17.67 -5.04 -11.26
CA SER A 130 17.38 -5.47 -12.63
C SER A 130 16.29 -4.66 -13.34
N GLY A 131 15.28 -4.19 -12.60
CA GLY A 131 14.06 -3.67 -13.20
C GLY A 131 13.87 -2.18 -12.99
N ALA A 132 13.68 -1.76 -11.74
CA ALA A 132 13.20 -0.42 -11.43
C ALA A 132 14.28 0.67 -11.56
N ARG A 133 15.49 0.43 -11.04
CA ARG A 133 16.59 1.41 -11.14
C ARG A 133 17.02 1.64 -12.58
N ARG A 134 17.19 0.58 -13.37
CA ARG A 134 17.55 0.69 -14.81
C ARG A 134 16.50 1.43 -15.63
N LYS A 135 15.21 1.16 -15.40
CA LYS A 135 14.13 1.88 -16.08
C LYS A 135 14.07 3.35 -15.67
N ALA A 136 14.28 3.68 -14.39
CA ALA A 136 14.37 5.06 -13.94
C ALA A 136 15.57 5.80 -14.55
N ALA A 137 16.73 5.14 -14.61
CA ALA A 137 17.97 5.69 -15.18
C ALA A 137 17.83 6.00 -16.68
N ARG A 138 17.12 5.16 -17.45
CA ARG A 138 16.79 5.44 -18.88
C ARG A 138 15.99 6.73 -19.09
N HIS A 139 15.40 7.27 -18.04
CA HIS A 139 14.68 8.54 -18.07
C HIS A 139 15.42 9.65 -17.31
N GLY A 140 16.73 9.49 -17.02
CA GLY A 140 17.56 10.48 -16.33
C GLY A 140 17.21 10.68 -14.86
N ARG A 141 16.64 9.66 -14.20
CA ARG A 141 15.96 9.83 -12.91
C ARG A 141 16.41 8.82 -11.86
N GLN A 142 16.47 9.26 -10.60
CA GLN A 142 16.82 8.42 -9.44
C GLN A 142 15.56 8.02 -8.66
N VAL A 143 15.58 6.82 -8.07
CA VAL A 143 14.48 6.28 -7.26
C VAL A 143 15.01 5.76 -5.93
N ARG A 144 14.22 5.95 -4.87
CA ARG A 144 14.45 5.37 -3.55
C ARG A 144 13.56 4.15 -3.36
N PHE A 145 13.98 3.21 -2.52
CA PHE A 145 13.21 2.02 -2.18
C PHE A 145 12.95 1.98 -0.68
N GLY A 146 11.75 1.56 -0.30
CA GLY A 146 11.40 1.21 1.06
C GLY A 146 10.98 -0.26 1.10
N ILE A 147 11.17 -0.90 2.25
CA ILE A 147 10.66 -2.24 2.52
C ILE A 147 9.68 -2.15 3.69
N ARG A 148 8.59 -2.91 3.61
CA ARG A 148 7.64 -3.04 4.71
C ARG A 148 7.92 -4.37 5.40
N LEU A 149 8.38 -4.37 6.66
CA LEU A 149 8.58 -5.58 7.44
C LEU A 149 7.83 -5.46 8.77
N HIS A 150 7.36 -6.60 9.28
CA HIS A 150 7.00 -6.72 10.69
C HIS A 150 8.26 -7.20 11.42
N VAL A 151 8.56 -6.61 12.56
CA VAL A 151 9.77 -6.92 13.34
C VAL A 151 9.34 -7.40 14.71
N ILE A 152 9.80 -8.59 15.10
CA ILE A 152 9.65 -9.15 16.44
C ILE A 152 11.06 -9.15 17.05
N VAL A 153 11.36 -8.14 17.86
CA VAL A 153 12.68 -7.97 18.49
C VAL A 153 12.62 -8.43 19.95
N ARG A 154 13.60 -9.22 20.37
CA ARG A 154 13.80 -9.73 21.74
C ARG A 154 15.29 -9.73 22.07
N GLU A 155 15.63 -10.04 23.32
CA GLU A 155 17.03 -10.07 23.77
C GLU A 155 17.79 -11.23 23.15
N THR A 156 17.13 -12.38 22.99
CA THR A 156 17.68 -13.58 22.34
C THR A 156 16.88 -13.99 21.10
N ASN A 157 17.50 -14.81 20.23
CA ASN A 157 16.81 -15.35 19.04
C ASN A 157 15.69 -16.30 19.45
N GLU A 158 15.92 -17.12 20.47
CA GLU A 158 14.98 -18.10 21.00
C GLU A 158 13.70 -17.40 21.49
N GLU A 159 13.84 -16.30 22.23
CA GLU A 159 12.70 -15.49 22.67
C GLU A 159 11.94 -14.86 21.49
N ALA A 160 12.64 -14.41 20.45
CA ALA A 160 12.02 -13.82 19.27
C ALA A 160 11.16 -14.85 18.52
N TRP A 161 11.68 -16.07 18.36
CA TRP A 161 10.95 -17.18 17.74
C TRP A 161 9.76 -17.64 18.59
N GLN A 162 9.94 -17.76 19.90
CA GLN A 162 8.84 -18.09 20.81
C GLN A 162 7.71 -17.04 20.75
N ALA A 163 8.06 -15.75 20.64
CA ALA A 163 7.09 -14.68 20.47
C ALA A 163 6.37 -14.75 19.12
N ALA A 164 7.07 -15.15 18.05
CA ALA A 164 6.47 -15.37 16.73
C ALA A 164 5.46 -16.53 16.73
N ASP A 165 5.79 -17.64 17.38
CA ASP A 165 4.89 -18.80 17.52
C ASP A 165 3.67 -18.46 18.38
N SER A 166 3.89 -17.76 19.50
CA SER A 166 2.81 -17.28 20.37
C SER A 166 1.83 -16.38 19.62
N LEU A 167 2.31 -15.52 18.70
CA LEU A 167 1.45 -14.63 17.91
C LEU A 167 0.43 -15.38 17.03
N ILE A 168 0.78 -16.57 16.55
CA ILE A 168 -0.09 -17.38 15.67
C ILE A 168 -0.78 -18.54 16.40
N SER A 169 -0.46 -18.76 17.67
CA SER A 169 -0.95 -19.90 18.47
C SER A 169 -2.49 -19.98 18.57
N HIS A 170 -3.16 -18.82 18.57
CA HIS A 170 -4.62 -18.72 18.67
C HIS A 170 -5.34 -18.74 17.32
N LEU A 171 -4.62 -18.96 16.21
CA LEU A 171 -5.23 -19.06 14.90
C LEU A 171 -5.81 -20.47 14.71
N ASP A 172 -7.13 -20.55 14.60
CA ASP A 172 -7.82 -21.75 14.15
C ASP A 172 -7.67 -21.96 12.63
N ASP A 173 -7.79 -23.21 12.19
CA ASP A 173 -7.65 -23.58 10.78
C ASP A 173 -8.72 -22.94 9.90
N GLU A 174 -9.92 -22.69 10.45
CA GLU A 174 -11.02 -22.04 9.74
C GLU A 174 -10.68 -20.58 9.39
N THR A 175 -10.01 -19.86 10.30
CA THR A 175 -9.57 -18.48 10.10
C THR A 175 -8.47 -18.42 9.05
N ILE A 176 -7.55 -19.38 9.06
CA ILE A 176 -6.49 -19.48 8.05
C ILE A 176 -7.08 -19.79 6.68
N ALA A 177 -7.99 -20.77 6.60
CA ALA A 177 -8.67 -21.12 5.35
C ALA A 177 -9.44 -19.92 4.78
N ARG A 178 -10.17 -19.18 5.64
CA ARG A 178 -10.87 -17.95 5.25
C ARG A 178 -9.92 -16.86 4.75
N ALA A 179 -8.78 -16.66 5.41
CA ALA A 179 -7.76 -15.70 4.99
C ALA A 179 -7.16 -16.08 3.62
N GLN A 180 -6.80 -17.36 3.44
CA GLN A 180 -6.26 -17.87 2.18
C GLN A 180 -7.26 -17.77 1.03
N ALA A 181 -8.51 -18.16 1.25
CA ALA A 181 -9.59 -18.02 0.26
C ALA A 181 -9.81 -16.54 -0.11
N ALA A 182 -9.70 -15.62 0.86
CA ALA A 182 -9.77 -14.20 0.58
C ALA A 182 -8.59 -13.71 -0.27
N PHE A 183 -7.36 -14.15 0.00
CA PHE A 183 -6.20 -13.78 -0.80
C PHE A 183 -6.26 -14.33 -2.23
N ALA A 184 -6.79 -15.55 -2.41
CA ALA A 184 -6.97 -16.17 -3.71
C ALA A 184 -7.94 -15.40 -4.63
N ARG A 185 -8.91 -14.68 -4.05
CA ARG A 185 -9.84 -13.81 -4.81
C ARG A 185 -9.21 -12.49 -5.27
N THR A 186 -8.03 -12.14 -4.77
CA THR A 186 -7.37 -10.88 -5.17
C THR A 186 -6.55 -11.09 -6.44
N ASP A 187 -6.64 -10.13 -7.37
CA ASP A 187 -5.79 -10.13 -8.58
C ASP A 187 -4.38 -9.58 -8.30
N SER A 188 -3.99 -9.52 -7.02
CA SER A 188 -2.73 -8.90 -6.63
C SER A 188 -1.59 -9.89 -6.81
N VAL A 189 -0.81 -9.72 -7.88
CA VAL A 189 0.42 -10.49 -8.11
C VAL A 189 1.42 -10.36 -6.95
N GLY A 190 1.35 -9.26 -6.19
CA GLY A 190 2.11 -9.11 -4.95
C GLY A 190 1.66 -10.11 -3.89
N GLN A 191 0.35 -10.16 -3.60
CA GLN A 191 -0.20 -11.09 -2.61
C GLN A 191 -0.03 -12.55 -3.02
N GLN A 192 -0.24 -12.88 -4.30
CA GLN A 192 -0.05 -14.24 -4.82
C GLN A 192 1.37 -14.76 -4.57
N ARG A 193 2.40 -13.90 -4.73
CA ARG A 193 3.78 -14.31 -4.44
C ARG A 193 4.03 -14.52 -2.96
N MET A 194 3.41 -13.73 -2.08
CA MET A 194 3.57 -13.91 -0.64
C MET A 194 2.91 -15.19 -0.16
N ALA A 195 1.72 -15.49 -0.67
CA ALA A 195 1.04 -16.77 -0.41
C ALA A 195 1.89 -17.96 -0.88
N ALA A 196 2.56 -17.84 -2.03
CA ALA A 196 3.43 -18.88 -2.58
C ALA A 196 4.72 -19.13 -1.76
N LEU A 197 5.15 -18.20 -0.88
CA LEU A 197 6.35 -18.41 -0.07
C LEU A 197 6.15 -19.43 1.05
N HIS A 198 4.92 -19.54 1.58
CA HIS A 198 4.59 -20.48 2.65
C HIS A 198 3.65 -21.61 2.19
N ASN A 199 3.04 -21.50 0.99
CA ASN A 199 2.09 -22.47 0.42
C ASN A 199 0.99 -22.90 1.41
N GLY A 200 0.56 -21.96 2.24
CA GLY A 200 -0.45 -22.20 3.25
C GLY A 200 -0.07 -23.15 4.40
N ARG A 201 1.22 -23.45 4.61
CA ARG A 201 1.65 -24.29 5.72
C ARG A 201 2.28 -23.53 6.89
N ARG A 202 1.93 -23.95 8.12
CA ARG A 202 2.43 -23.39 9.38
C ARG A 202 3.89 -23.76 9.66
N ASP A 203 4.36 -24.90 9.15
CA ASP A 203 5.73 -25.42 9.31
C ASP A 203 6.75 -24.73 8.37
N LYS A 204 6.31 -23.87 7.45
CA LYS A 204 7.15 -23.20 6.43
C LYS A 204 7.02 -21.69 6.47
N LEU A 205 7.12 -21.13 7.67
CA LEU A 205 7.03 -19.70 7.86
C LEU A 205 8.40 -19.01 7.91
N GLU A 206 9.51 -19.71 8.10
CA GLU A 206 10.84 -19.15 7.90
C GLU A 206 11.24 -19.21 6.41
N ILE A 207 11.37 -18.04 5.78
CA ILE A 207 11.65 -17.91 4.33
C ILE A 207 13.15 -17.64 4.07
N SER A 208 13.84 -17.07 5.06
CA SER A 208 15.28 -16.78 5.05
C SER A 208 15.73 -16.65 6.51
N PRO A 209 17.04 -16.75 6.84
CA PRO A 209 17.50 -16.60 8.22
C PRO A 209 16.95 -15.31 8.86
N ASN A 210 16.22 -15.47 9.97
CA ASN A 210 15.54 -14.38 10.68
C ASN A 210 14.46 -13.62 9.87
N LEU A 211 13.92 -14.24 8.82
CA LEU A 211 12.84 -13.70 8.00
C LEU A 211 11.62 -14.62 8.05
N TRP A 212 10.56 -14.13 8.69
CA TRP A 212 9.35 -14.89 8.96
C TRP A 212 8.13 -14.37 8.19
N ALA A 213 7.32 -15.30 7.67
CA ALA A 213 6.15 -15.07 6.82
C ALA A 213 4.81 -15.01 7.56
N GLY A 214 4.80 -15.34 8.86
CA GLY A 214 3.57 -15.71 9.58
C GLY A 214 2.51 -14.61 9.69
N VAL A 215 2.87 -13.33 9.55
CA VAL A 215 1.86 -12.26 9.52
C VAL A 215 1.04 -12.27 8.23
N GLY A 216 1.64 -12.67 7.10
CA GLY A 216 0.93 -12.83 5.82
C GLY A 216 0.01 -14.04 5.79
N PHE A 217 0.22 -14.98 6.70
CA PHE A 217 -0.52 -16.24 6.82
C PHE A 217 -1.96 -16.06 7.32
N SER A 218 -2.23 -15.02 8.12
CA SER A 218 -3.48 -14.84 8.87
C SER A 218 -4.21 -13.54 8.61
N ALA A 219 -3.71 -12.69 7.70
CA ALA A 219 -4.15 -11.31 7.61
C ALA A 219 -5.57 -11.13 7.01
N ARG A 220 -6.58 -11.31 7.86
CA ARG A 220 -7.75 -10.45 7.93
C ARG A 220 -7.99 -10.10 9.40
N ARG A 221 -7.98 -8.80 9.72
CA ARG A 221 -8.45 -8.33 11.04
C ARG A 221 -9.88 -8.82 11.22
N ARG A 222 -10.16 -9.53 12.32
CA ARG A 222 -11.54 -9.69 12.79
C ARG A 222 -12.16 -8.29 12.89
N ARG A 223 -13.25 -8.04 12.15
CA ARG A 223 -14.25 -7.09 12.63
C ARG A 223 -15.02 -7.87 13.68
N ASP A 224 -14.58 -7.81 14.92
CA ASP A 224 -15.38 -8.34 16.03
C ASP A 224 -16.70 -7.56 16.05
N ARG A 225 -17.77 -8.19 15.57
CA ARG A 225 -19.14 -7.88 15.99
C ARG A 225 -19.28 -8.42 17.41
N ALA A 226 -18.71 -7.71 18.38
CA ALA A 226 -19.01 -7.93 19.78
C ALA A 226 -19.76 -6.70 20.30
N GLY A 227 -21.08 -6.73 20.14
CA GLY A 227 -21.98 -5.90 20.93
C GLY A 227 -21.92 -6.37 22.38
N GLY A 228 -20.96 -5.85 23.14
CA GLY A 228 -20.86 -6.02 24.59
C GLY A 228 -21.02 -4.67 25.27
N ARG A 229 -22.21 -4.39 25.81
CA ARG A 229 -22.46 -3.20 26.65
C ARG A 229 -21.64 -3.33 27.94
N CYS A 230 -20.56 -2.57 28.07
CA CYS A 230 -20.01 -2.26 29.38
C CYS A 230 -20.84 -1.14 30.01
N ARG A 231 -21.84 -1.50 30.82
CA ARG A 231 -22.39 -0.62 31.85
C ARG A 231 -21.49 -0.73 33.08
N HIS A 232 -20.61 0.23 33.31
CA HIS A 232 -20.05 0.43 34.65
C HIS A 232 -20.67 1.66 35.30
N ARG A 233 -21.39 1.35 36.39
CA ARG A 233 -21.85 2.28 37.43
C ARG A 233 -20.65 3.06 37.97
N CYS A 234 -20.67 4.39 37.89
CA CYS A 234 -20.01 5.21 38.90
C CYS A 234 -21.02 5.45 40.02
N ARG A 235 -20.77 4.81 41.16
CA ARG A 235 -21.29 5.22 42.46
C ARG A 235 -20.61 6.53 42.84
N THR A 236 -21.42 7.46 43.30
CA THR A 236 -21.08 8.58 44.18
C THR A 236 -20.22 8.10 45.35
N ASP A 237 -19.13 8.83 45.64
CA ASP A 237 -18.76 9.23 47.00
C ASP A 237 -17.68 10.34 46.95
N GLN A 238 -17.96 11.41 47.70
CA GLN A 238 -17.19 12.63 48.03
C GLN A 238 -17.16 13.76 47.00
#